data_AF-A0A7J3TT81-F1
#
_entry.id   AF-A0A7J3TT81-F1
#
_cell.length_a   1.000
_cell.length_b   1.000
_cell.length_c   1.000
_cell.angle_alpha   90.00
_cell.angle_beta   90.00
_cell.angle_gamma   90.00
#
_symmetry.space_group_name_H-M   'P 1'
#
loop_
_entity.id
_entity.type
_entity.pdbx_description
1 polymer ?
#
loop_
_entity_poly.entity_id
_entity_poly.type
_entity_poly.pdbx_seq_one_letter_code
_entity_poly.pdbx_strand_id
1 'polypeptide(L)'
;MLSDEEAEEVRKKLLEQLENLPEEQQEQVELLRKQIKAASKEQLDNFIKAQVSRGRGGQGECIFCQIIEGKLETIRIYEDKEIIVILDLYPASLGHMLVMPREHYETLQEMPDALLSKIFLFVKAIIPSFLKVTQAKGFNIFVAQGEQAGQRVKHFCIHLIPRYGKDKVNFDWERLQVNKEELERLGGALRKEASKEITKKLEAEREKAEKKKREEEKSETEKIMRHIKRRLP
;
A
#
# COMPACT_ATOMS: atom_id res chain seq x y z
N MET A 1 -21.68 3.29 22.17
CA MET A 1 -22.51 3.71 21.02
C MET A 1 -22.89 5.15 21.23
N LEU A 2 -22.72 5.96 20.19
CA LEU A 2 -23.14 7.35 20.20
C LEU A 2 -24.65 7.46 20.43
N SER A 3 -25.05 8.51 21.14
CA SER A 3 -26.42 9.02 21.10
C SER A 3 -26.76 9.56 19.71
N ASP A 4 -28.06 9.75 19.44
CA ASP A 4 -28.54 10.38 18.20
C ASP A 4 -27.92 11.76 17.97
N GLU A 5 -27.82 12.55 19.03
CA GLU A 5 -27.35 13.94 18.99
C GLU A 5 -25.83 13.99 18.67
N GLU A 6 -25.05 13.10 19.30
CA GLU A 6 -23.60 12.98 19.02
C GLU A 6 -23.34 12.47 17.59
N ALA A 7 -24.16 11.54 17.09
CA ALA A 7 -24.03 11.03 15.73
C ALA A 7 -24.34 12.11 14.68
N GLU A 8 -25.34 12.97 14.92
CA GLU A 8 -25.62 14.13 14.06
C GLU A 8 -24.51 15.17 14.09
N GLU A 9 -23.96 15.48 15.27
CA GLU A 9 -22.86 16.44 15.39
C GLU A 9 -21.61 15.97 14.62
N VAL A 10 -21.33 14.67 14.65
CA VAL A 10 -20.20 14.07 13.94
C VAL A 10 -20.43 14.06 12.43
N ARG A 11 -21.64 13.69 11.97
CA ARG A 11 -22.01 13.82 10.56
C ARG A 11 -21.81 15.25 10.08
N LYS A 12 -22.23 16.23 10.87
CA LYS A 12 -22.08 17.65 10.53
C LYS A 12 -20.62 18.03 10.35
N LYS A 13 -19.74 17.70 11.31
CA LYS A 13 -18.30 17.98 11.22
C LYS A 13 -17.64 17.30 10.02
N LEU A 14 -18.03 16.06 9.71
CA LEU A 14 -17.51 15.35 8.54
C LEU A 14 -17.96 15.97 7.22
N LEU A 15 -19.19 16.46 7.15
CA LEU A 15 -19.70 17.15 5.96
C LEU A 15 -19.01 18.52 5.77
N GLU A 16 -18.76 19.26 6.85
CA GLU A 16 -18.01 20.53 6.83
C GLU A 16 -16.58 20.35 6.33
N GLN A 17 -15.90 19.25 6.69
CA GLN A 17 -14.55 18.94 6.18
C GLN A 17 -14.51 18.75 4.66
N LEU A 18 -15.63 18.36 4.05
CA LEU A 18 -15.73 18.19 2.59
C LEU A 18 -16.01 19.49 1.84
N GLU A 19 -16.33 20.58 2.53
CA GLU A 19 -16.66 21.87 1.90
C GLU A 19 -15.44 22.61 1.33
N ASN A 20 -14.22 22.20 1.72
CA ASN A 20 -12.97 22.86 1.31
C ASN A 20 -12.19 22.13 0.20
N LEU A 21 -12.82 21.17 -0.49
CA LEU A 21 -12.13 20.35 -1.50
C LEU A 21 -12.21 20.96 -2.92
N PRO A 22 -11.16 20.80 -3.76
CA PRO A 22 -11.10 21.37 -5.11
C PRO A 22 -12.24 20.91 -6.03
N GLU A 23 -12.64 21.77 -6.99
CA GLU A 23 -13.77 21.50 -7.91
C GLU A 23 -13.64 20.20 -8.70
N GLU A 24 -12.41 19.80 -9.03
CA GLU A 24 -12.10 18.55 -9.75
C GLU A 24 -12.52 17.28 -8.99
N GLN A 25 -12.82 17.39 -7.69
CA GLN A 25 -13.21 16.26 -6.83
C GLN A 25 -14.70 16.26 -6.48
N GLN A 26 -15.50 17.18 -7.03
CA GLN A 26 -16.90 17.38 -6.62
C GLN A 26 -17.79 16.12 -6.76
N GLU A 27 -17.58 15.30 -7.79
CA GLU A 27 -18.34 14.05 -7.96
C GLU A 27 -18.05 13.02 -6.85
N GLN A 28 -16.78 12.95 -6.41
CA GLN A 28 -16.36 12.10 -5.29
C GLN A 28 -16.86 12.68 -3.95
N VAL A 29 -16.83 14.00 -3.80
CA VAL A 29 -17.37 14.70 -2.63
C VAL A 29 -18.87 14.46 -2.50
N GLU A 30 -19.63 14.50 -3.59
CA GLU A 30 -21.07 14.26 -3.56
C GLU A 30 -21.40 12.82 -3.15
N LEU A 31 -20.64 11.84 -3.64
CA LEU A 31 -20.78 10.45 -3.26
C LEU A 31 -20.43 10.23 -1.77
N LEU A 32 -19.32 10.82 -1.31
CA LEU A 32 -18.88 10.73 0.08
C LEU A 32 -19.88 11.42 1.03
N ARG A 33 -20.47 12.55 0.62
CA ARG A 33 -21.59 13.19 1.34
C ARG A 33 -22.80 12.27 1.47
N LYS A 34 -23.17 11.55 0.40
CA LYS A 34 -24.27 10.58 0.45
C LYS A 34 -23.97 9.44 1.43
N GLN A 35 -22.73 8.95 1.45
CA GLN A 35 -22.31 7.91 2.37
C GLN A 35 -22.29 8.37 3.84
N ILE A 36 -21.75 9.56 4.14
CA ILE A 36 -21.75 10.12 5.50
C ILE A 36 -23.19 10.30 6.01
N LYS A 37 -24.11 10.75 5.15
CA LYS A 37 -25.52 10.89 5.50
C LYS A 37 -26.20 9.53 5.73
N ALA A 38 -25.80 8.49 4.99
CA ALA A 38 -26.35 7.14 5.10
C ALA A 38 -25.68 6.28 6.20
N ALA A 39 -24.53 6.69 6.73
CA ALA A 39 -23.76 5.92 7.70
C ALA A 39 -24.54 5.73 9.01
N SER A 40 -24.61 4.49 9.50
CA SER A 40 -25.24 4.14 10.77
C SER A 40 -24.50 4.75 11.97
N LYS A 41 -25.17 4.82 13.13
CA LYS A 41 -24.56 5.31 14.38
C LYS A 41 -23.35 4.48 14.78
N GLU A 42 -23.38 3.18 14.52
CA GLU A 42 -22.26 2.28 14.80
C GLU A 42 -21.06 2.59 13.91
N GLN A 43 -21.29 2.84 12.61
CA GLN A 43 -20.24 3.25 11.67
C GLN A 43 -19.62 4.60 12.07
N LEU A 44 -20.44 5.55 12.54
CA LEU A 44 -19.96 6.84 13.05
C LEU A 44 -19.23 6.71 14.39
N ASP A 45 -19.71 5.87 15.30
CA ASP A 45 -19.07 5.58 16.60
C ASP A 45 -17.68 4.94 16.39
N ASN A 46 -17.58 4.02 15.43
CA ASN A 46 -16.32 3.39 15.05
C ASN A 46 -15.34 4.41 14.43
N PHE A 47 -15.86 5.32 13.60
CA PHE A 47 -15.06 6.40 13.00
C PHE A 47 -14.47 7.35 14.06
N ILE A 48 -15.27 7.77 15.04
CA ILE A 48 -14.82 8.66 16.13
C ILE A 48 -13.85 7.95 17.06
N LYS A 49 -14.15 6.72 17.47
CA LYS A 49 -13.25 5.93 18.32
C LYS A 49 -11.86 5.78 17.71
N ALA A 50 -11.80 5.70 16.38
CA ALA A 50 -10.53 5.68 15.66
C ALA A 50 -9.77 7.01 15.69
N GLN A 51 -10.44 8.16 15.89
CA GLN A 51 -9.83 9.48 16.01
C GLN A 51 -9.40 9.86 17.45
N VAL A 52 -10.00 9.27 18.49
CA VAL A 52 -9.76 9.66 19.90
C VAL A 52 -8.57 8.91 20.54
N SER A 53 -8.18 7.73 20.05
CA SER A 53 -7.10 6.92 20.62
C SER A 53 -5.66 7.33 20.22
N ARG A 54 -5.43 8.64 20.01
CA ARG A 54 -4.16 9.18 19.48
C ARG A 54 -2.97 9.00 20.43
N GLY A 55 -1.95 8.29 19.94
CA GLY A 55 -0.60 8.25 20.50
C GLY A 55 0.37 7.62 19.51
N ARG A 56 1.18 8.47 18.85
CA ARG A 56 2.11 8.21 17.72
C ARG A 56 1.42 8.06 16.36
N GLY A 57 1.67 9.02 15.48
CA GLY A 57 1.23 8.98 14.09
C GLY A 57 1.79 7.73 13.40
N GLY A 58 0.94 7.04 12.63
CA GLY A 58 1.35 5.93 11.79
C GLY A 58 0.34 4.81 11.61
N GLN A 59 -0.50 4.44 12.60
CA GLN A 59 -1.40 3.27 12.43
C GLN A 59 -2.86 3.53 12.81
N GLY A 60 -3.15 4.33 13.84
CA GLY A 60 -4.53 4.54 14.30
C GLY A 60 -5.43 5.35 13.35
N GLU A 61 -4.85 6.30 12.61
CA GLU A 61 -5.57 7.18 11.68
C GLU A 61 -5.61 6.66 10.23
N CYS A 62 -4.89 5.58 9.94
CA CYS A 62 -4.84 5.02 8.60
C CYS A 62 -6.12 4.22 8.32
N ILE A 63 -6.90 4.67 7.33
CA ILE A 63 -8.13 3.98 6.91
C ILE A 63 -7.87 2.52 6.48
N PHE A 64 -6.73 2.23 5.84
CA PHE A 64 -6.37 0.86 5.47
C PHE A 64 -6.03 0.00 6.69
N CYS A 65 -5.33 0.54 7.71
CA CYS A 65 -5.13 -0.19 8.96
C CYS A 65 -6.47 -0.51 9.65
N GLN A 66 -7.43 0.43 9.65
CA GLN A 66 -8.76 0.19 10.20
C GLN A 66 -9.53 -0.90 9.42
N ILE A 67 -9.42 -0.93 8.09
CA ILE A 67 -9.97 -2.03 7.27
C ILE A 67 -9.31 -3.37 7.60
N ILE A 68 -7.98 -3.39 7.74
CA ILE A 68 -7.19 -4.59 8.07
C ILE A 68 -7.58 -5.14 9.44
N GLU A 69 -7.81 -4.26 10.41
CA GLU A 69 -8.27 -4.57 11.77
C GLU A 69 -9.77 -4.95 11.83
N GLY A 70 -10.51 -4.79 10.73
CA GLY A 70 -11.94 -5.10 10.67
C GLY A 70 -12.85 -4.05 11.31
N LYS A 71 -12.33 -2.84 11.58
CA LYS A 71 -13.11 -1.71 12.11
C LYS A 71 -13.97 -1.04 11.03
N LEU A 72 -13.55 -1.15 9.77
CA LEU A 72 -14.29 -0.67 8.61
C LEU A 72 -14.60 -1.84 7.68
N GLU A 73 -15.84 -1.87 7.19
CA GLU A 73 -16.28 -2.87 6.24
C GLU A 73 -15.65 -2.67 4.86
N THR A 74 -15.37 -3.77 4.18
CA THR A 74 -14.83 -3.79 2.82
C THR A 74 -15.16 -5.13 2.15
N ILE A 75 -14.99 -5.21 0.84
CA ILE A 75 -15.08 -6.47 0.11
C ILE A 75 -13.67 -7.07 0.01
N ARG A 76 -13.37 -8.04 0.88
CA ARG A 76 -12.09 -8.77 0.90
C ARG A 76 -12.08 -9.84 -0.19
N ILE A 77 -10.99 -9.88 -0.96
CA ILE A 77 -10.78 -10.86 -2.05
C ILE A 77 -9.79 -11.94 -1.62
N TYR A 78 -8.76 -11.55 -0.87
CA TYR A 78 -7.72 -12.45 -0.36
C TYR A 78 -7.11 -11.86 0.90
N GLU A 79 -6.74 -12.69 1.85
CA GLU A 79 -5.85 -12.29 2.94
C GLU A 79 -4.99 -13.46 3.41
N ASP A 80 -3.74 -13.16 3.75
CA ASP A 80 -2.86 -14.05 4.49
C ASP A 80 -2.23 -13.30 5.69
N LYS A 81 -1.12 -13.80 6.24
CA LYS A 81 -0.46 -13.17 7.39
C LYS A 81 0.17 -11.81 7.07
N GLU A 82 0.52 -11.56 5.80
CA GLU A 82 1.32 -10.41 5.37
C GLU A 82 0.61 -9.55 4.33
N ILE A 83 -0.29 -10.12 3.51
CA ILE A 83 -0.94 -9.46 2.38
C ILE A 83 -2.46 -9.45 2.58
N ILE A 84 -3.09 -8.35 2.21
CA ILE A 84 -4.55 -8.24 2.06
C ILE A 84 -4.88 -7.69 0.67
N VAL A 85 -5.99 -8.17 0.10
CA VAL A 85 -6.57 -7.68 -1.15
C VAL A 85 -8.03 -7.33 -0.92
N ILE A 86 -8.39 -6.12 -1.30
CA ILE A 86 -9.75 -5.60 -1.21
C ILE A 86 -10.19 -5.02 -2.55
N LEU A 87 -11.50 -4.90 -2.77
CA LEU A 87 -12.00 -4.03 -3.82
C LEU A 87 -11.88 -2.57 -3.38
N ASP A 88 -11.49 -1.71 -4.31
CA ASP A 88 -11.57 -0.27 -4.11
C ASP A 88 -13.05 0.14 -4.06
N LEU A 89 -13.45 0.87 -3.02
CA LEU A 89 -14.81 1.40 -2.87
C LEU A 89 -15.11 2.53 -3.85
N TYR A 90 -14.05 3.20 -4.34
CA TYR A 90 -14.10 4.27 -5.33
C TYR A 90 -13.30 3.85 -6.57
N PRO A 91 -13.76 2.82 -7.29
CA PRO A 91 -12.96 2.20 -8.32
C PRO A 91 -12.78 3.13 -9.53
N ALA A 92 -11.55 3.22 -10.04
CA ALA A 92 -11.29 3.87 -11.33
C ALA A 92 -11.96 3.10 -12.49
N SER A 93 -12.13 1.79 -12.33
CA SER A 93 -12.80 0.90 -13.28
C SER A 93 -13.38 -0.31 -12.53
N LEU A 94 -14.51 -0.85 -13.00
CA LEU A 94 -15.21 -1.95 -12.31
C LEU A 94 -14.29 -3.17 -12.13
N GLY A 95 -14.07 -3.58 -10.89
CA GLY A 95 -13.13 -4.64 -10.53
C GLY A 95 -11.75 -4.13 -10.06
N HIS A 96 -11.58 -2.82 -9.86
CA HIS A 96 -10.38 -2.24 -9.25
C HIS A 96 -10.08 -2.88 -7.88
N MET A 97 -8.91 -3.50 -7.77
CA MET A 97 -8.42 -4.11 -6.53
C MET A 97 -7.25 -3.32 -5.94
N LEU A 98 -7.17 -3.29 -4.62
CA LEU A 98 -6.04 -2.79 -3.85
C LEU A 98 -5.32 -3.97 -3.20
N VAL A 99 -4.04 -4.17 -3.54
CA VAL A 99 -3.17 -5.18 -2.92
C VAL A 99 -2.19 -4.49 -1.99
N MET A 100 -2.21 -4.86 -0.70
CA MET A 100 -1.54 -4.10 0.36
C MET A 100 -0.84 -5.03 1.35
N PRO A 101 0.27 -4.61 1.98
CA PRO A 101 0.77 -5.25 3.18
C PRO A 101 -0.23 -5.03 4.33
N ARG A 102 -0.31 -6.00 5.24
CA ARG A 102 -1.06 -5.85 6.49
C ARG A 102 -0.40 -4.88 7.45
N GLU A 103 0.93 -4.93 7.50
CA GLU A 103 1.71 -3.96 8.24
C GLU A 103 1.68 -2.60 7.53
N HIS A 104 1.77 -1.54 8.32
CA HIS A 104 1.77 -0.19 7.81
C HIS A 104 3.15 0.21 7.30
N TYR A 105 3.20 0.59 6.04
CA TYR A 105 4.34 1.23 5.38
C TYR A 105 3.78 2.41 4.60
N GLU A 106 4.26 3.64 4.82
CA GLU A 106 3.73 4.80 4.10
C GLU A 106 4.15 4.75 2.62
N THR A 107 5.42 4.39 2.40
CA THR A 107 6.04 4.37 1.08
C THR A 107 6.65 3.01 0.73
N LEU A 108 6.92 2.80 -0.56
CA LEU A 108 7.64 1.61 -1.05
C LEU A 108 9.05 1.49 -0.45
N GLN A 109 9.68 2.61 -0.12
CA GLN A 109 11.06 2.67 0.35
C GLN A 109 11.23 2.10 1.77
N GLU A 110 10.15 2.12 2.56
CA GLU A 110 10.11 1.60 3.93
C GLU A 110 9.90 0.09 3.97
N MET A 111 9.43 -0.51 2.87
CA MET A 111 9.05 -1.92 2.84
C MET A 111 10.27 -2.84 2.85
N PRO A 112 10.22 -3.95 3.60
CA PRO A 112 11.22 -5.01 3.47
C PRO A 112 11.23 -5.59 2.04
N ASP A 113 12.42 -5.76 1.46
CA ASP A 113 12.60 -6.29 0.10
C ASP A 113 11.88 -7.63 -0.13
N ALA A 114 11.89 -8.50 0.89
CA ALA A 114 11.23 -9.81 0.84
C ALA A 114 9.70 -9.67 0.74
N LEU A 115 9.10 -8.74 1.49
CA LEU A 115 7.65 -8.50 1.47
C LEU A 115 7.23 -7.83 0.15
N LEU A 116 7.99 -6.84 -0.32
CA LEU A 116 7.76 -6.20 -1.62
C LEU A 116 7.81 -7.24 -2.76
N SER A 117 8.82 -8.11 -2.74
CA SER A 117 8.96 -9.20 -3.71
C SER A 117 7.77 -10.17 -3.65
N LYS A 118 7.35 -10.56 -2.43
CA LYS A 118 6.20 -11.44 -2.21
C LYS A 118 4.92 -10.84 -2.80
N ILE A 119 4.66 -9.56 -2.57
CA ILE A 119 3.47 -8.85 -3.08
C ILE A 119 3.44 -8.83 -4.61
N PHE A 120 4.55 -8.50 -5.28
CA PHE A 120 4.58 -8.48 -6.75
C PHE A 120 4.46 -9.89 -7.37
N LEU A 121 5.05 -10.91 -6.74
CA LEU A 121 4.86 -12.30 -7.15
C LEU A 121 3.41 -12.75 -6.97
N PHE A 122 2.77 -12.33 -5.88
CA PHE A 122 1.35 -12.56 -5.64
C PHE A 122 0.49 -11.87 -6.71
N VAL A 123 0.72 -10.58 -7.01
CA VAL A 123 0.02 -9.85 -8.08
C VAL A 123 0.15 -10.60 -9.40
N LYS A 124 1.36 -11.03 -9.77
CA LYS A 124 1.60 -11.84 -10.98
C LYS A 124 0.75 -13.11 -11.00
N ALA A 125 0.64 -13.81 -9.87
CA ALA A 125 -0.09 -15.07 -9.77
C ALA A 125 -1.61 -14.92 -9.92
N ILE A 126 -2.19 -13.79 -9.48
CA ILE A 126 -3.66 -13.59 -9.51
C ILE A 126 -4.18 -13.05 -10.85
N ILE A 127 -3.32 -12.50 -11.72
CA ILE A 127 -3.72 -11.88 -13.00
C ILE A 127 -4.61 -12.80 -13.86
N PRO A 128 -4.33 -14.10 -14.05
CA PRO A 128 -5.19 -14.95 -14.88
C PRO A 128 -6.63 -15.05 -14.35
N SER A 129 -6.80 -15.22 -13.03
CA SER A 129 -8.12 -15.26 -12.39
C SER A 129 -8.80 -13.90 -12.43
N PHE A 130 -8.04 -12.83 -12.18
CA PHE A 130 -8.51 -11.45 -12.26
C PHE A 130 -9.08 -11.13 -13.64
N LEU A 131 -8.37 -11.45 -14.71
CA LEU A 131 -8.82 -11.23 -16.09
C LEU A 131 -9.99 -12.14 -16.46
N LYS A 132 -10.01 -13.40 -16.01
CA LYS A 132 -11.12 -14.31 -16.25
C LYS A 132 -12.43 -13.82 -15.64
N VAL A 133 -12.38 -13.24 -14.44
CA VAL A 133 -13.57 -12.74 -13.73
C VAL A 133 -14.02 -11.40 -14.31
N THR A 134 -13.08 -10.48 -14.52
CA THR A 134 -13.41 -9.14 -15.03
C THR A 134 -13.77 -9.16 -16.50
N GLN A 135 -13.23 -10.10 -17.29
CA GLN A 135 -13.29 -10.09 -18.75
C GLN A 135 -12.69 -8.81 -19.37
N ALA A 136 -11.76 -8.18 -18.64
CA ALA A 136 -11.05 -7.00 -19.10
C ALA A 136 -10.11 -7.33 -20.28
N LYS A 137 -9.93 -6.37 -21.18
CA LYS A 137 -9.02 -6.48 -22.35
C LYS A 137 -7.55 -6.22 -21.97
N GLY A 138 -7.33 -5.63 -20.81
CA GLY A 138 -6.03 -5.33 -20.24
C GLY A 138 -6.20 -4.87 -18.81
N PHE A 139 -5.11 -4.42 -18.20
CA PHE A 139 -5.11 -3.87 -16.84
C PHE A 139 -3.93 -2.94 -16.64
N ASN A 140 -4.05 -2.01 -15.69
CA ASN A 140 -2.95 -1.21 -15.18
C ASN A 140 -2.55 -1.73 -13.80
N ILE A 141 -1.23 -1.75 -13.54
CA ILE A 141 -0.67 -1.79 -12.20
C ILE A 141 -0.20 -0.37 -11.91
N PHE A 142 -0.75 0.25 -10.85
CA PHE A 142 -0.43 1.62 -10.49
C PHE A 142 -0.02 1.68 -9.01
N VAL A 143 1.04 2.44 -8.74
CA VAL A 143 1.54 2.72 -7.39
C VAL A 143 1.83 4.20 -7.34
N ALA A 144 1.13 4.92 -6.47
CA ALA A 144 1.42 6.31 -6.18
C ALA A 144 2.35 6.41 -4.96
N GLN A 145 3.36 7.28 -5.05
CA GLN A 145 4.30 7.56 -3.95
C GLN A 145 4.41 9.07 -3.77
N GLY A 146 3.85 9.59 -2.68
CA GLY A 146 3.69 11.02 -2.43
C GLY A 146 2.37 11.58 -2.99
N GLU A 147 1.87 12.63 -2.32
CA GLU A 147 0.59 13.26 -2.63
C GLU A 147 0.50 13.76 -4.08
N GLN A 148 1.57 14.38 -4.58
CA GLN A 148 1.66 14.93 -5.93
C GLN A 148 1.68 13.82 -7.00
N ALA A 149 2.08 12.61 -6.65
CA ALA A 149 1.98 11.43 -7.51
C ALA A 149 0.61 10.73 -7.43
N GLY A 150 -0.33 11.28 -6.64
CA GLY A 150 -1.68 10.75 -6.47
C GLY A 150 -1.86 9.85 -5.25
N GLN A 151 -0.91 9.78 -4.32
CA GLN A 151 -1.07 8.98 -3.11
C GLN A 151 -2.07 9.66 -2.17
N ARG A 152 -3.26 9.06 -2.02
CA ARG A 152 -4.34 9.60 -1.17
C ARG A 152 -4.31 9.05 0.25
N VAL A 153 -3.87 7.80 0.42
CA VAL A 153 -3.72 7.16 1.72
C VAL A 153 -2.25 6.86 1.94
N LYS A 154 -1.74 7.25 3.09
CA LYS A 154 -0.36 7.03 3.54
C LYS A 154 -0.14 5.58 3.98
N HIS A 155 -0.52 4.62 3.14
CA HIS A 155 -0.29 3.19 3.36
C HIS A 155 -0.10 2.58 1.97
N PHE A 156 1.02 1.89 1.79
CA PHE A 156 1.43 1.35 0.51
C PHE A 156 0.35 0.44 -0.06
N CYS A 157 -0.08 0.73 -1.28
CA CYS A 157 -0.99 -0.14 -2.00
C CYS A 157 -0.61 -0.20 -3.47
N ILE A 158 -0.82 -1.38 -4.06
CA ILE A 158 -0.80 -1.59 -5.49
C ILE A 158 -2.24 -1.57 -5.98
N HIS A 159 -2.53 -0.63 -6.87
CA HIS A 159 -3.77 -0.58 -7.62
C HIS A 159 -3.69 -1.54 -8.79
N LEU A 160 -4.64 -2.47 -8.88
CA LEU A 160 -4.86 -3.34 -10.04
C LEU A 160 -6.17 -2.94 -10.72
N ILE A 161 -6.06 -2.19 -11.82
CA ILE A 161 -7.20 -1.53 -12.46
C ILE A 161 -7.52 -2.24 -13.78
N PRO A 162 -8.66 -2.91 -13.93
CA PRO A 162 -9.03 -3.57 -15.18
C PRO A 162 -9.38 -2.55 -16.27
N ARG A 163 -9.01 -2.83 -17.51
CA ARG A 163 -9.23 -1.96 -18.68
C ARG A 163 -10.14 -2.65 -19.70
N TYR A 164 -11.24 -2.01 -20.00
CA TYR A 164 -12.28 -2.52 -20.91
C TYR A 164 -12.21 -1.85 -22.30
N GLY A 165 -11.45 -0.76 -22.41
CA GLY A 165 -11.24 0.00 -23.65
C GLY A 165 -12.31 1.06 -23.93
N LYS A 166 -13.39 1.09 -23.14
CA LYS A 166 -14.38 2.19 -23.10
C LYS A 166 -14.51 2.77 -21.67
N ASP A 167 -13.57 2.42 -20.80
CA ASP A 167 -13.51 2.96 -19.45
C ASP A 167 -13.00 4.42 -19.48
N LYS A 168 -13.24 5.14 -18.36
CA LYS A 168 -12.85 6.54 -18.21
C LYS A 168 -11.44 6.72 -17.64
N VAL A 169 -10.67 5.64 -17.49
CA VAL A 169 -9.34 5.71 -16.90
C VAL A 169 -8.39 6.33 -17.92
N ASN A 170 -7.87 7.52 -17.62
CA ASN A 170 -6.94 8.23 -18.48
C ASN A 170 -5.49 8.01 -18.03
N PHE A 171 -4.66 7.49 -18.92
CA PHE A 171 -3.21 7.32 -18.74
C PHE A 171 -2.46 7.94 -19.93
N ASP A 172 -2.89 9.12 -20.36
CA ASP A 172 -2.19 9.93 -21.35
C ASP A 172 -1.47 11.10 -20.68
N TRP A 173 -0.27 11.40 -21.16
CA TRP A 173 0.50 12.58 -20.75
C TRP A 173 1.03 13.30 -21.97
N GLU A 174 1.09 14.63 -21.88
CA GLU A 174 1.74 15.45 -22.89
C GLU A 174 3.23 15.11 -22.96
N ARG A 175 3.72 14.84 -24.17
CA ARG A 175 5.12 14.50 -24.38
C ARG A 175 5.96 15.77 -24.34
N LEU A 176 6.60 15.99 -23.21
CA LEU A 176 7.55 17.09 -23.06
C LEU A 176 8.69 16.96 -24.08
N GLN A 177 8.96 18.04 -24.81
CA GLN A 177 10.14 18.14 -25.67
C GLN A 177 11.33 18.59 -24.83
N VAL A 178 12.34 17.73 -24.72
CA VAL A 178 13.57 18.00 -23.96
C VAL A 178 14.76 17.83 -24.89
N ASN A 179 15.73 18.74 -24.82
CA ASN A 179 16.92 18.66 -25.66
C ASN A 179 17.88 17.54 -25.18
N LYS A 180 18.76 17.09 -26.08
CA LYS A 180 19.67 15.98 -25.82
C LYS A 180 20.67 16.29 -24.69
N GLU A 181 21.21 17.50 -24.65
CA GLU A 181 22.21 17.90 -23.65
C GLU A 181 21.65 17.85 -22.22
N GLU A 182 20.40 18.28 -22.04
CA GLU A 182 19.70 18.22 -20.76
C GLU A 182 19.46 16.77 -20.32
N LEU A 183 19.05 15.90 -21.24
CA LEU A 183 18.89 14.47 -20.97
C LEU A 183 20.22 13.78 -20.62
N GLU A 184 21.30 14.13 -21.30
CA GLU A 184 22.64 13.60 -21.01
C GLU A 184 23.14 14.04 -19.63
N ARG A 185 22.94 15.32 -19.29
CA ARG A 185 23.28 15.86 -17.98
C ARG A 185 22.49 15.16 -16.86
N LEU A 186 21.17 15.04 -17.02
CA LEU A 186 20.31 14.38 -16.04
C LEU A 186 20.66 12.89 -15.91
N GLY A 187 20.86 12.20 -17.03
CA GLY A 187 21.25 10.80 -17.06
C GLY A 187 22.59 10.54 -16.38
N GLY A 188 23.57 11.43 -16.57
CA GLY A 188 24.86 11.37 -15.87
C GLY A 188 24.72 11.51 -14.36
N ALA A 189 23.92 12.48 -13.90
CA ALA A 189 23.65 12.68 -12.47
C ALA A 189 22.93 11.47 -11.83
N LEU A 190 21.88 10.97 -12.48
CA LEU A 190 21.12 9.81 -12.01
C LEU A 190 22.00 8.55 -11.95
N ARG A 191 22.82 8.31 -12.97
CA ARG A 191 23.75 7.17 -13.00
C ARG A 191 24.72 7.23 -11.82
N LYS A 192 25.28 8.41 -11.54
CA LYS A 192 26.23 8.60 -10.44
C LYS A 192 25.59 8.27 -9.09
N GLU A 193 24.38 8.77 -8.81
CA GLU A 193 23.70 8.49 -7.55
C GLU A 193 23.22 7.04 -7.46
N ALA A 194 22.65 6.49 -8.54
CA ALA A 194 22.23 5.09 -8.57
C ALA A 194 23.40 4.12 -8.34
N SER A 195 24.56 4.39 -8.94
CA SER A 195 25.75 3.56 -8.74
C SER A 195 26.20 3.53 -7.29
N LYS A 196 26.12 4.66 -6.56
CA LYS A 196 26.45 4.69 -5.12
C LYS A 196 25.49 3.83 -4.31
N GLU A 197 24.19 3.98 -4.53
CA GLU A 197 23.17 3.27 -3.76
C GLU A 197 23.19 1.76 -4.04
N ILE A 198 23.34 1.38 -5.31
CA ILE A 198 23.47 -0.04 -5.70
C ILE A 198 24.72 -0.65 -5.08
N THR A 199 25.87 0.04 -5.14
CA THR A 199 27.12 -0.46 -4.54
C THR A 199 26.96 -0.68 -3.04
N LYS A 200 26.40 0.32 -2.33
CA LYS A 200 26.11 0.23 -0.90
C LYS A 200 25.17 -0.94 -0.57
N LYS A 201 24.13 -1.17 -1.38
CA LYS A 201 23.20 -2.30 -1.18
C LYS A 201 23.89 -3.64 -1.39
N LEU A 202 24.68 -3.78 -2.46
CA LEU A 202 25.44 -5.01 -2.75
C LEU A 202 26.47 -5.32 -1.66
N GLU A 203 27.17 -4.30 -1.15
CA GLU A 203 28.11 -4.45 -0.03
C GLU A 203 27.38 -4.93 1.24
N ALA A 204 26.26 -4.30 1.59
CA ALA A 204 25.46 -4.69 2.75
C ALA A 204 24.90 -6.13 2.62
N GLU A 205 24.45 -6.54 1.42
CA GLU A 205 24.01 -7.91 1.15
C GLU A 205 25.16 -8.92 1.30
N ARG A 206 26.34 -8.58 0.79
CA ARG A 206 27.54 -9.41 0.91
C ARG A 206 27.97 -9.57 2.38
N GLU A 207 28.00 -8.49 3.15
CA GLU A 207 28.31 -8.53 4.58
C GLU A 207 27.31 -9.41 5.37
N LYS A 208 26.01 -9.29 5.07
CA LYS A 208 24.97 -10.14 5.65
C LYS A 208 25.19 -11.61 5.32
N ALA A 209 25.53 -11.93 4.05
CA ALA A 209 25.81 -13.29 3.62
C ALA A 209 27.06 -13.87 4.31
N GLU A 210 28.15 -13.09 4.42
CA GLU A 210 29.38 -13.49 5.12
C GLU A 210 29.12 -13.71 6.62
N LYS A 211 28.33 -12.84 7.27
CA LYS A 211 27.95 -12.99 8.68
C LYS A 211 27.11 -14.25 8.91
N LYS A 212 26.10 -14.49 8.06
CA LYS A 212 25.25 -15.69 8.13
C LYS A 212 26.08 -16.97 8.01
N LYS A 213 27.02 -17.01 7.06
CA LYS A 213 27.94 -18.13 6.89
C LYS A 213 28.79 -18.40 8.15
N ARG A 214 29.34 -17.34 8.76
CA ARG A 214 30.11 -17.45 10.03
C ARG A 214 29.25 -17.96 11.20
N GLU A 215 27.99 -17.56 11.27
CA GLU A 215 27.05 -18.02 12.31
C GLU A 215 26.67 -19.50 12.11
N GLU A 216 26.46 -19.94 10.86
CA GLU A 216 26.21 -21.33 10.51
C GLU A 216 27.41 -22.23 10.86
N GLU A 217 28.63 -21.83 10.49
CA GLU A 217 29.87 -22.55 10.84
C GLU A 217 30.08 -22.67 12.36
N LYS A 218 29.79 -21.60 13.12
CA LYS A 218 29.83 -21.63 14.60
C LYS A 218 28.78 -22.58 15.17
N SER A 219 27.54 -22.51 14.69
CA SER A 219 26.46 -23.39 15.14
C SER A 219 26.79 -24.87 14.89
N GLU A 220 27.37 -25.17 13.74
CA GLU A 220 27.80 -26.53 13.38
C GLU A 220 28.95 -27.01 14.28
N THR A 221 29.96 -26.16 14.50
CA THR A 221 31.06 -26.44 15.42
C THR A 221 30.55 -26.71 16.85
N GLU A 222 29.60 -25.92 17.35
CA GLU A 222 28.99 -26.13 18.66
C GLU A 222 28.21 -27.44 18.75
N LYS A 223 27.48 -27.82 17.69
CA LYS A 223 26.77 -29.11 17.62
C LYS A 223 27.76 -30.28 17.69
N ILE A 224 28.85 -30.21 16.92
CA ILE A 224 29.92 -31.21 16.92
C ILE A 224 30.54 -31.31 18.32
N MET A 225 30.88 -30.19 18.94
CA MET A 225 31.47 -30.15 20.29
C MET A 225 30.53 -30.70 21.37
N ARG A 226 29.21 -30.42 21.29
CA ARG A 226 28.23 -31.04 22.20
C ARG A 226 28.15 -32.55 22.02
N HIS A 227 28.21 -33.04 20.78
CA HIS A 227 28.20 -34.46 20.48
C HIS A 227 29.44 -35.18 21.02
N ILE A 228 30.62 -34.57 20.86
CA ILE A 228 31.88 -35.08 21.41
C ILE A 228 31.81 -35.14 22.94
N LYS A 229 31.39 -34.06 23.60
CA LYS A 229 31.26 -33.99 25.07
C LYS A 229 30.31 -35.04 25.66
N ARG A 230 29.28 -35.46 24.92
CA ARG A 230 28.33 -36.50 25.35
C ARG A 230 28.88 -37.94 25.22
N ARG A 231 29.97 -38.14 24.47
CA ARG A 231 30.58 -39.45 24.20
C ARG A 231 31.92 -39.65 24.90
N LEU A 232 32.44 -38.62 25.55
CA LEU A 232 33.59 -38.74 26.44
C LEU A 232 33.12 -39.37 27.77
N PRO A 233 33.83 -40.40 28.27
CA PRO A 233 33.51 -41.05 29.55
C PRO A 233 33.72 -40.13 30.75
#